data_AF-A0A9N9CIM8-F1
#
_entry.id   AF-A0A9N9CIM8-F1
#
_cell.length_a   1.000
_cell.length_b   1.000
_cell.length_c   1.000
_cell.angle_alpha   90.00
_cell.angle_beta   90.00
_cell.angle_gamma   90.00
#
_symmetry.space_group_name_H-M   'P 1'
#
loop_
_entity.id
_entity.type
_entity.pdbx_description
1 polymer ?
#
loop_
_entity_poly.entity_id
_entity_poly.type
_entity_poly.pdbx_seq_one_letter_code
_entity_poly.pdbx_strand_id
1 'polypeptide(L)'
;MAKSMRSKSKRRFRAIKRQNVFAPVEEARLRRLAAKQAEATRVSDNKNNKNSMDYEAQTTTVEEDTQAVVMDVDAPKISTSTPKNGRYKGKKKGKKRGMGKTKRKILNALVHFRR
;
A
#
# COMPACT_ATOMS: atom_id res chain seq x y z
N MET A 1 -41.35 15.72 -11.70
CA MET A 1 -40.22 15.86 -10.76
C MET A 1 -39.11 14.88 -11.09
N ALA A 2 -37.86 15.34 -11.16
CA ALA A 2 -36.72 14.44 -11.27
C ALA A 2 -36.55 13.59 -9.98
N LYS A 3 -36.06 12.36 -10.10
CA LYS A 3 -35.81 11.51 -8.93
C LYS A 3 -34.49 11.88 -8.26
N SER A 4 -34.51 11.99 -6.94
CA SER A 4 -33.31 12.23 -6.13
C SER A 4 -32.25 11.14 -6.33
N MET A 5 -30.98 11.51 -6.19
CA MET A 5 -29.82 10.61 -6.24
C MET A 5 -29.93 9.43 -5.27
N ARG A 6 -30.51 9.65 -4.09
CA ARG A 6 -30.69 8.62 -3.06
C ARG A 6 -31.96 7.78 -3.22
N SER A 7 -32.77 8.06 -4.24
CA SER A 7 -34.01 7.31 -4.50
C SER A 7 -33.74 5.82 -4.73
N LYS A 8 -34.63 4.96 -4.21
CA LYS A 8 -34.48 3.50 -4.26
C LYS A 8 -34.37 2.97 -5.70
N SER A 9 -35.19 3.49 -6.60
CA SER A 9 -35.19 3.10 -8.02
C SER A 9 -33.86 3.39 -8.71
N LYS A 10 -33.32 4.62 -8.59
CA LYS A 10 -32.02 4.99 -9.20
C LYS A 10 -30.87 4.19 -8.58
N ARG A 11 -30.91 3.91 -7.27
CA ARG A 11 -29.89 3.08 -6.59
C ARG A 11 -29.90 1.64 -7.11
N ARG A 12 -31.07 1.01 -7.21
CA ARG A 12 -31.22 -0.37 -7.74
C ARG A 12 -30.67 -0.46 -9.17
N PHE A 13 -31.06 0.47 -10.04
CA PHE A 13 -30.54 0.50 -11.41
C PHE A 13 -29.02 0.64 -11.48
N ARG A 14 -28.42 1.47 -10.61
CA ARG A 14 -26.96 1.58 -10.51
C ARG A 14 -26.31 0.27 -10.05
N ALA A 15 -26.91 -0.44 -9.10
CA ALA A 15 -26.40 -1.74 -8.64
C ALA A 15 -26.40 -2.78 -9.78
N ILE A 16 -27.50 -2.87 -10.53
CA ILE A 16 -27.61 -3.77 -11.70
C ILE A 16 -26.53 -3.45 -12.73
N LYS A 17 -26.33 -2.17 -13.07
CA LYS A 17 -25.28 -1.79 -14.03
C LYS A 17 -23.88 -2.10 -13.54
N ARG A 18 -23.61 -1.92 -12.24
CA ARG A 18 -22.30 -2.28 -11.66
C ARG A 18 -22.02 -3.77 -11.82
N GLN A 19 -22.99 -4.63 -11.52
CA GLN A 19 -22.82 -6.07 -11.62
C GLN A 19 -22.70 -6.55 -13.06
N ASN A 20 -23.59 -6.08 -13.94
CA ASN A 20 -23.72 -6.69 -15.27
C ASN A 20 -22.82 -6.06 -16.33
N VAL A 21 -22.49 -4.76 -16.19
CA VAL A 21 -21.76 -4.01 -17.23
C VAL A 21 -20.35 -3.68 -16.78
N PHE A 22 -20.18 -3.16 -15.56
CA PHE A 22 -18.90 -2.60 -15.14
C PHE A 22 -17.98 -3.65 -14.48
N ALA A 23 -18.50 -4.48 -13.59
CA ALA A 23 -17.74 -5.53 -12.90
C ALA A 23 -16.96 -6.46 -13.85
N PRO A 24 -17.54 -7.04 -14.92
CA PRO A 24 -16.78 -7.93 -15.80
C PRO A 24 -15.60 -7.23 -16.49
N VAL A 25 -15.75 -5.94 -16.84
CA VAL A 25 -14.69 -5.14 -17.46
C VAL A 25 -13.57 -4.85 -16.46
N GLU A 26 -13.93 -4.49 -15.23
CA GLU A 26 -12.98 -4.24 -14.15
C GLU A 26 -12.20 -5.51 -13.80
N GLU A 27 -12.86 -6.65 -13.66
CA GLU A 27 -12.24 -7.95 -13.42
C GLU A 27 -11.27 -8.34 -14.55
N ALA A 28 -11.67 -8.19 -15.81
CA ALA A 28 -10.79 -8.47 -16.95
C ALA A 28 -9.55 -7.57 -16.98
N ARG A 29 -9.66 -6.32 -16.51
CA ARG A 29 -8.50 -5.42 -16.36
C ARG A 29 -7.59 -5.87 -15.23
N LEU A 30 -8.15 -6.25 -14.09
CA LEU A 30 -7.37 -6.77 -12.96
C LEU A 30 -6.62 -8.05 -13.31
N ARG A 31 -7.27 -8.99 -14.01
CA ARG A 31 -6.61 -10.22 -14.50
C ARG A 31 -5.43 -9.91 -15.43
N ARG A 32 -5.59 -8.96 -16.36
CA ARG A 32 -4.51 -8.52 -17.25
C ARG A 32 -3.35 -7.89 -16.49
N LEU A 33 -3.63 -7.06 -15.50
CA LEU A 33 -2.58 -6.45 -14.67
C LEU A 33 -1.85 -7.49 -13.82
N ALA A 34 -2.57 -8.44 -13.23
CA ALA A 34 -1.98 -9.53 -12.48
C ALA A 34 -1.08 -10.41 -13.35
N ALA A 35 -1.51 -10.73 -14.58
CA ALA A 35 -0.70 -11.49 -15.55
C ALA A 35 0.60 -10.74 -15.89
N LYS A 36 0.52 -9.45 -16.19
CA LYS A 36 1.71 -8.62 -16.45
C LYS A 36 2.67 -8.55 -15.26
N GLN A 37 2.13 -8.47 -14.05
CA GLN A 37 2.95 -8.49 -12.83
C GLN A 37 3.66 -9.84 -12.66
N ALA A 38 2.97 -10.96 -12.89
CA ALA A 38 3.56 -12.29 -12.82
C ALA A 38 4.62 -12.54 -13.92
N GLU A 39 4.42 -12.01 -15.12
CA GLU A 39 5.43 -12.03 -16.18
C GLU A 39 6.66 -11.21 -15.81
N ALA A 40 6.47 -10.00 -15.29
CA ALA A 40 7.56 -9.13 -14.86
C ALA A 40 8.43 -9.79 -13.77
N THR A 41 7.82 -10.47 -12.80
CA THR A 41 8.56 -11.22 -11.76
C THR A 41 9.33 -12.40 -12.36
N ARG A 42 8.72 -13.18 -13.27
CA ARG A 42 9.42 -14.29 -13.94
C ARG A 42 10.62 -13.81 -14.76
N VAL A 43 10.48 -12.67 -15.44
CA VAL A 43 11.60 -12.07 -16.20
C VAL A 43 12.71 -11.60 -15.25
N SER A 44 12.39 -11.00 -14.10
CA SER A 44 13.42 -10.62 -13.12
C SER A 44 14.12 -11.85 -12.52
N ASP A 45 13.39 -12.92 -12.22
CA ASP A 45 13.97 -14.16 -11.69
C ASP A 45 14.91 -14.81 -12.72
N ASN A 46 14.49 -14.84 -13.99
CA ASN A 46 15.32 -15.37 -15.08
C ASN A 46 16.55 -14.50 -15.37
N LYS A 47 16.46 -13.18 -15.25
CA LYS A 47 17.63 -12.27 -15.40
C LYS A 47 18.63 -12.45 -14.26
N ASN A 48 18.15 -12.64 -13.04
CA ASN A 48 19.03 -12.92 -11.89
C ASN A 48 19.71 -14.30 -12.01
N ASN A 49 19.03 -15.30 -12.58
CA ASN A 49 19.60 -16.63 -12.82
C ASN A 49 20.51 -16.71 -14.07
N LYS A 50 20.35 -15.83 -15.08
CA LYS A 50 21.24 -15.80 -16.26
C LYS A 50 22.57 -15.10 -16.02
N ASN A 51 22.65 -14.22 -15.02
CA ASN A 51 23.93 -13.60 -14.64
C ASN A 51 24.91 -14.58 -13.95
N SER A 52 24.58 -15.86 -13.80
CA SER A 52 25.49 -16.89 -13.27
C SER A 52 25.93 -17.94 -14.29
N MET A 53 25.67 -17.77 -15.59
CA MET A 53 25.94 -18.83 -16.59
C MET A 53 26.24 -18.32 -18.00
N ASP A 54 26.91 -17.18 -18.15
CA ASP A 54 27.37 -16.69 -19.47
C ASP A 54 28.79 -16.08 -19.38
N TYR A 55 29.79 -16.85 -18.91
CA TYR A 55 31.21 -16.43 -18.84
C TYR A 55 32.18 -17.23 -19.73
N GLU A 56 31.71 -18.08 -20.66
CA GLU A 56 32.60 -18.96 -21.45
C GLU A 56 32.24 -19.04 -22.95
N ALA A 57 31.71 -17.97 -23.55
CA ALA A 57 31.63 -17.90 -25.02
C ALA A 57 31.52 -16.47 -25.54
N GLN A 58 32.67 -15.90 -25.94
CA GLN A 58 32.88 -14.90 -27.01
C GLN A 58 33.94 -13.85 -26.62
N THR A 59 35.19 -14.30 -26.55
CA THR A 59 36.33 -13.46 -26.91
C THR A 59 36.38 -13.38 -28.44
N THR A 60 36.15 -12.19 -29.00
CA THR A 60 36.71 -11.62 -30.25
C THR A 60 35.69 -10.70 -30.94
N THR A 61 35.73 -9.41 -30.62
CA THR A 61 35.84 -8.30 -31.59
C THR A 61 36.00 -7.01 -30.79
N VAL A 62 37.20 -6.44 -30.88
CA VAL A 62 37.63 -5.12 -30.40
C VAL A 62 37.02 -4.06 -31.32
N GLU A 63 36.40 -3.01 -30.77
CA GLU A 63 36.61 -1.60 -31.19
C GLU A 63 36.36 -0.68 -30.00
N GLU A 64 37.23 0.31 -29.86
CA GLU A 64 37.48 1.17 -28.70
C GLU A 64 36.69 2.49 -28.75
N ASP A 65 36.84 3.27 -27.66
CA ASP A 65 36.63 4.72 -27.54
C ASP A 65 35.25 5.26 -27.07
N THR A 66 35.13 5.49 -25.76
CA THR A 66 35.33 6.85 -25.20
C THR A 66 35.29 6.83 -23.67
N GLN A 67 36.36 7.33 -23.07
CA GLN A 67 36.49 7.60 -21.64
C GLN A 67 35.51 8.69 -21.20
N ALA A 68 34.71 8.39 -20.17
CA ALA A 68 34.19 9.41 -19.26
C ALA A 68 34.29 8.86 -17.83
N VAL A 69 35.40 9.17 -17.18
CA VAL A 69 35.59 9.00 -15.74
C VAL A 69 34.63 9.96 -15.04
N VAL A 70 33.56 9.43 -14.44
CA VAL A 70 32.77 10.17 -13.45
C VAL A 70 32.75 9.33 -12.18
N MET A 71 33.41 9.86 -11.15
CA MET A 71 33.58 9.23 -9.86
C MET A 71 32.25 9.13 -9.11
N ASP A 72 31.86 7.92 -8.70
CA ASP A 72 30.82 7.72 -7.70
C ASP A 72 31.41 8.03 -6.32
N VAL A 73 31.12 9.23 -5.80
CA VAL A 73 31.38 9.60 -4.42
C VAL A 73 30.27 9.00 -3.55
N ASP A 74 30.63 8.05 -2.68
CA ASP A 74 29.72 7.47 -1.70
C ASP A 74 29.11 8.56 -0.80
N ALA A 75 27.82 8.84 -1.01
CA ALA A 75 27.06 9.68 -0.10
C ALA A 75 27.00 9.02 1.28
N PRO A 76 27.26 9.73 2.39
CA PRO A 76 27.21 9.13 3.72
C PRO A 76 25.80 8.58 3.97
N LYS A 77 25.74 7.29 4.31
CA LYS A 77 24.50 6.56 4.63
C LYS A 77 23.85 7.14 5.87
N ILE A 78 22.99 8.14 5.71
CA ILE A 78 22.19 8.71 6.79
C ILE A 78 21.22 7.62 7.26
N SER A 79 21.51 7.02 8.42
CA SER A 79 20.66 6.02 9.04
C SER A 79 19.34 6.66 9.49
N THR A 80 18.29 6.47 8.70
CA THR A 80 16.93 6.94 9.01
C THR A 80 16.19 6.04 10.02
N SER A 81 16.88 5.09 10.65
CA SER A 81 16.33 4.21 11.68
C SER A 81 16.25 4.90 13.04
N THR A 82 15.37 5.90 13.16
CA THR A 82 14.92 6.34 14.48
C THR A 82 13.98 5.26 15.07
N PRO A 83 14.12 4.87 16.35
CA PRO A 83 13.30 3.81 16.92
C PRO A 83 11.82 4.23 16.96
N LYS A 84 10.97 3.48 16.24
CA LYS A 84 9.51 3.66 16.09
C LYS A 84 8.68 3.58 17.39
N ASN A 85 9.31 3.59 18.56
CA ASN A 85 8.70 3.17 19.83
C ASN A 85 8.12 4.32 20.69
N GLY A 86 8.39 5.59 20.34
CA GLY A 86 7.96 6.73 21.16
C GLY A 86 6.43 6.94 21.20
N ARG A 87 5.74 6.84 20.05
CA ARG A 87 4.30 7.12 19.95
C ARG A 87 3.40 6.04 20.59
N TYR A 88 3.85 4.79 20.64
CA TYR A 88 3.02 3.69 21.18
C TYR A 88 2.90 3.74 22.71
N LYS A 89 3.98 4.12 23.42
CA LYS A 89 3.95 4.19 24.90
C LYS A 89 3.08 5.34 25.43
N GLY A 90 3.03 6.48 24.75
CA GLY A 90 2.18 7.62 25.13
C GLY A 90 0.68 7.31 25.05
N LYS A 91 0.24 6.61 23.99
CA LYS A 91 -1.18 6.25 23.79
C LYS A 91 -1.72 5.28 24.84
N LYS A 92 -0.89 4.34 25.34
CA LYS A 92 -1.29 3.42 26.42
C LYS A 92 -1.46 4.13 27.78
N LYS A 93 -0.59 5.09 28.12
CA LYS A 93 -0.73 5.90 29.36
C LYS A 93 -1.95 6.83 29.30
N GLY A 94 -2.24 7.44 28.15
CA GLY A 94 -3.40 8.34 27.98
C GLY A 94 -4.76 7.64 28.14
N LYS A 95 -4.91 6.44 27.59
CA LYS A 95 -6.17 5.67 27.68
C LYS A 95 -6.51 5.24 29.11
N LYS A 96 -5.51 4.88 29.93
CA LYS A 96 -5.73 4.55 31.36
C LYS A 96 -6.19 5.75 32.19
N ARG A 97 -5.75 6.97 31.86
CA ARG A 97 -6.12 8.19 32.59
C ARG A 97 -7.47 8.79 32.14
N GLY A 98 -7.89 8.56 30.90
CA GLY A 98 -9.16 9.07 30.36
C GLY A 98 -10.41 8.30 30.84
N MET A 99 -10.30 6.99 31.05
CA MET A 99 -11.42 6.11 31.42
C MET A 99 -11.97 6.34 32.84
N GLY A 100 -11.18 6.94 33.74
CA GLY A 100 -11.61 7.20 35.12
C GLY A 100 -12.56 8.39 35.28
N LYS A 101 -12.54 9.35 34.34
CA LYS A 101 -13.34 10.58 34.44
C LYS A 101 -14.81 10.36 34.01
N THR A 102 -15.05 9.53 33.00
CA THR A 102 -16.39 9.21 32.52
C THR A 102 -17.17 8.34 33.51
N LYS A 103 -16.51 7.37 34.17
CA LYS A 103 -17.17 6.52 35.18
C LYS A 103 -17.66 7.30 36.39
N ARG A 104 -16.91 8.30 36.87
CA ARG A 104 -17.34 9.17 37.99
C ARG A 104 -18.53 10.05 37.64
N LYS A 105 -18.62 10.54 36.40
CA LYS A 105 -19.77 11.35 35.93
C LYS A 105 -21.07 10.55 35.90
N ILE A 106 -21.01 9.29 35.47
CA ILE A 106 -22.18 8.40 35.42
C ILE A 106 -22.67 8.04 36.83
N LEU A 107 -21.74 7.77 37.76
CA LEU A 107 -22.07 7.48 39.16
C LEU A 107 -22.73 8.68 39.87
N ASN A 108 -22.22 9.90 39.68
CA ASN A 108 -22.85 11.09 40.27
C ASN A 108 -24.25 11.37 39.68
N ALA A 109 -24.43 11.17 38.37
CA ALA A 109 -25.74 11.33 37.74
C ALA A 109 -26.77 10.31 38.25
N LEU A 110 -26.35 9.07 38.52
CA LEU A 110 -27.22 8.01 39.04
C LEU A 110 -27.65 8.25 40.49
N VAL A 111 -26.77 8.86 41.31
CA VAL A 111 -27.07 9.20 42.71
C VAL A 111 -28.07 10.36 42.81
N HIS A 112 -28.06 11.30 41.87
CA HIS A 112 -29.01 12.42 41.85
C HIS A 112 -30.39 12.05 41.29
N PHE A 113 -30.50 10.93 40.56
CA PHE A 113 -31.77 10.46 40.01
C PHE A 113 -32.55 9.52 40.97
N ARG A 114 -31.96 9.20 42.13
CA ARG A 114 -32.52 8.30 43.15
C ARG A 114 -32.91 9.00 44.46
N ARG A 115 -32.99 10.33 44.46
CA ARG A 115 -33.52 11.13 45.57
C ARG A 115 -34.82 11.78 45.16
#